data_AF-A0A2M8NE54-F1
#
_entry.id   AF-A0A2M8NE54-F1
#
_cell.length_a   1.000
_cell.length_b   1.000
_cell.length_c   1.000
_cell.angle_alpha   90.00
_cell.angle_beta   90.00
_cell.angle_gamma   90.00
#
_symmetry.space_group_name_H-M   'P 1'
#
loop_
_entity.id
_entity.type
_entity.pdbx_description
1 polymer ?
#
loop_
_entity_poly.entity_id
_entity_poly.type
_entity_poly.pdbx_seq_one_letter_code
_entity_poly.pdbx_strand_id
1 'polypeptide(L)'
;MSIAPKSERDLALFAVDYVRKYGGVVEHPYDSKLWVAANCPSPGSLLVDKYGGFTLLLNQFDYGHLAHKLTGLYIVGVSRLDIPPLMPVRYENPIKTVETCSKKQREATPVLFASWLIQLAAKCTMPVD
;
A
#
# COMPACT_ATOMS: atom_id res chain seq x y z
N MET A 1 10.01 12.90 13.63
CA MET A 1 9.50 13.52 12.39
C MET A 1 10.04 12.72 11.21
N SER A 2 9.30 12.59 10.09
CA SER A 2 9.83 11.93 8.89
C SER A 2 11.08 12.68 8.42
N ILE A 3 12.19 11.98 8.19
CA ILE A 3 13.46 12.57 7.73
C ILE A 3 13.53 12.72 6.20
N ALA A 4 12.50 12.28 5.47
CA ALA A 4 12.44 12.39 4.02
C ALA A 4 12.48 13.87 3.57
N PRO A 5 13.18 14.21 2.46
CA PRO A 5 13.12 15.52 1.84
C PRO A 5 11.68 16.00 1.64
N LYS A 6 11.45 17.32 1.71
CA LYS A 6 10.11 17.92 1.51
C LYS A 6 9.49 17.46 0.17
N SER A 7 10.28 17.47 -0.89
CA SER A 7 9.86 17.02 -2.22
C SER A 7 9.32 15.59 -2.23
N GLU A 8 9.93 14.66 -1.50
CA GLU A 8 9.43 13.27 -1.41
C GLU A 8 8.08 13.18 -0.71
N ARG A 9 7.85 14.02 0.32
CA ARG A 9 6.55 14.07 1.00
C ARG A 9 5.46 14.64 0.09
N ASP A 10 5.80 15.68 -0.67
CA ASP A 10 4.90 16.29 -1.64
C ASP A 10 4.56 15.30 -2.78
N LEU A 11 5.52 14.47 -3.20
CA LEU A 11 5.29 13.39 -4.17
C LEU A 11 4.29 12.34 -3.66
N ALA A 12 4.34 11.97 -2.38
CA ALA A 12 3.42 10.99 -1.82
C ALA A 12 1.97 11.51 -1.79
N LEU A 13 1.77 12.79 -1.44
CA LEU A 13 0.46 13.44 -1.52
C LEU A 13 -0.03 13.54 -2.97
N PHE A 14 0.85 13.93 -3.88
CA PHE A 14 0.56 13.97 -5.31
C PHE A 14 0.10 12.62 -5.85
N ALA A 15 0.75 11.52 -5.45
CA ALA A 15 0.37 10.16 -5.86
C ALA A 15 -1.05 9.80 -5.38
N VAL A 16 -1.41 10.18 -4.15
CA VAL A 16 -2.78 9.97 -3.63
C VAL A 16 -3.80 10.74 -4.45
N ASP A 17 -3.54 12.01 -4.77
CA ASP A 17 -4.43 12.82 -5.59
C ASP A 17 -4.59 12.26 -7.01
N TYR A 18 -3.52 11.68 -7.56
CA TYR A 18 -3.56 11.02 -8.87
C TYR A 18 -4.44 9.77 -8.85
N VAL A 19 -4.28 8.91 -7.85
CA VAL A 19 -5.12 7.70 -7.69
C VAL A 19 -6.57 8.06 -7.44
N ARG A 20 -6.87 9.14 -6.70
CA ARG A 20 -8.24 9.65 -6.53
C ARG A 20 -8.88 10.06 -7.84
N LYS A 21 -8.11 10.64 -8.76
CA LYS A 21 -8.61 11.14 -10.03
C LYS A 21 -8.74 10.05 -11.10
N TYR A 22 -7.81 9.12 -11.13
CA TYR A 22 -7.68 8.17 -12.25
C TYR A 22 -7.95 6.71 -11.86
N GLY A 23 -8.18 6.44 -10.57
CA GLY A 23 -8.14 5.10 -10.02
C GLY A 23 -6.71 4.60 -9.86
N GLY A 24 -6.53 3.54 -9.08
CA GLY A 24 -5.25 2.89 -8.87
C GLY A 24 -4.96 2.60 -7.40
N VAL A 25 -3.67 2.46 -7.08
CA VAL A 25 -3.20 2.12 -5.75
C VAL A 25 -1.96 2.92 -5.36
N VAL A 26 -1.91 3.41 -4.13
CA VAL A 26 -0.71 3.94 -3.46
C VAL A 26 -0.30 3.00 -2.34
N GLU A 27 0.92 2.46 -2.42
CA GLU A 27 1.55 1.71 -1.34
C GLU A 27 2.39 2.63 -0.46
N HIS A 28 2.27 2.47 0.86
CA HIS A 28 3.08 3.20 1.81
C HIS A 28 3.13 2.46 3.17
N PRO A 29 4.19 2.58 3.99
CA PRO A 29 4.20 2.05 5.36
C PRO A 29 2.89 2.26 6.14
N TYR A 30 2.43 1.21 6.85
CA TYR A 30 1.13 1.20 7.52
C TYR A 30 0.98 2.30 8.60
N ASP A 31 2.07 2.65 9.26
CA ASP A 31 2.14 3.65 10.33
C ASP A 31 2.51 5.06 9.82
N SER A 32 2.48 5.26 8.50
CA SER A 32 2.83 6.53 7.89
C SER A 32 1.89 7.66 8.27
N LYS A 33 2.47 8.85 8.44
CA LYS A 33 1.72 10.09 8.59
C LYS A 33 1.00 10.51 7.30
N LEU A 34 1.33 9.90 6.15
CA LEU A 34 0.66 10.14 4.88
C LEU A 34 -0.85 9.92 5.00
N TRP A 35 -1.28 8.86 5.66
CA TRP A 35 -2.70 8.49 5.74
C TRP A 35 -3.55 9.60 6.35
N VAL A 36 -3.08 10.15 7.47
CA VAL A 36 -3.74 11.28 8.14
C VAL A 36 -3.60 12.55 7.30
N ALA A 37 -2.41 12.84 6.78
CA ALA A 37 -2.16 14.06 6.00
C ALA A 37 -3.02 14.13 4.72
N ALA A 38 -3.25 13.00 4.06
CA ALA A 38 -4.06 12.89 2.87
C ALA A 38 -5.56 12.68 3.17
N ASN A 39 -5.96 12.54 4.44
CA ASN A 39 -7.31 12.13 4.87
C ASN A 39 -7.77 10.79 4.24
N CYS A 40 -6.86 9.83 4.09
CA CYS A 40 -7.19 8.47 3.69
C CYS A 40 -7.76 7.70 4.90
N PRO A 41 -8.64 6.71 4.69
CA PRO A 41 -8.97 5.74 5.72
C PRO A 41 -7.71 5.10 6.30
N SER A 42 -7.68 4.81 7.60
CA SER A 42 -6.52 4.13 8.20
C SER A 42 -6.37 2.72 7.62
N PRO A 43 -5.14 2.21 7.42
CA PRO A 43 -4.93 0.84 6.96
C PRO A 43 -5.68 -0.19 7.82
N GLY A 44 -6.44 -1.07 7.16
CA GLY A 44 -7.25 -2.10 7.82
C GLY A 44 -8.63 -1.64 8.30
N SER A 45 -8.95 -0.35 8.15
CA SER A 45 -10.29 0.18 8.42
C SER A 45 -11.34 -0.36 7.44
N LEU A 46 -12.60 -0.37 7.87
CA LEU A 46 -13.74 -0.68 6.99
C LEU A 46 -14.30 0.55 6.27
N LEU A 47 -13.81 1.74 6.58
CA LEU A 47 -14.29 2.99 6.01
C LEU A 47 -13.90 3.14 4.54
N VAL A 48 -14.79 3.76 3.77
CA VAL A 48 -14.58 4.22 2.40
C VAL A 48 -14.71 5.74 2.43
N ASP A 49 -13.79 6.45 1.79
CA ASP A 49 -13.82 7.91 1.73
C ASP A 49 -14.72 8.43 0.60
N LYS A 50 -14.83 9.76 0.50
CA LYS A 50 -15.66 10.43 -0.51
C LYS A 50 -15.22 10.19 -1.96
N TYR A 51 -14.03 9.66 -2.19
CA TYR A 51 -13.51 9.30 -3.51
C TYR A 51 -13.80 7.83 -3.85
N GLY A 52 -14.55 7.12 -3.00
CA GLY A 52 -14.72 5.67 -3.11
C GLY A 52 -13.46 4.90 -2.70
N GLY A 53 -12.49 5.57 -2.08
CA GLY A 53 -11.20 4.97 -1.72
C GLY A 53 -11.22 4.25 -0.38
N PHE A 54 -10.51 3.14 -0.29
CA PHE A 54 -10.31 2.38 0.96
C PHE A 54 -8.83 2.02 1.13
N THR A 55 -8.42 1.74 2.38
CA THR A 55 -7.01 1.42 2.68
C THR A 55 -6.85 0.01 3.23
N LEU A 56 -6.23 -0.86 2.45
CA LEU A 56 -6.00 -2.25 2.81
C LEU A 56 -4.67 -2.40 3.56
N LEU A 57 -4.63 -3.19 4.63
CA LEU A 57 -3.41 -3.52 5.39
C LEU A 57 -2.89 -4.89 4.94
N LEU A 58 -1.63 -4.95 4.51
CA LEU A 58 -0.95 -6.21 4.12
C LEU A 58 0.37 -6.40 4.85
N ASN A 59 0.81 -7.65 4.91
CA ASN A 59 2.16 -8.01 5.32
C ASN A 59 2.97 -8.43 4.09
N GLN A 60 3.99 -7.66 3.71
CA GLN A 60 4.83 -8.02 2.55
C GLN A 60 5.58 -9.35 2.76
N PHE A 61 5.67 -9.85 3.99
CA PHE A 61 6.21 -11.17 4.29
C PHE A 61 5.46 -12.29 3.57
N ASP A 62 4.12 -12.22 3.51
CA ASP A 62 3.27 -13.21 2.84
C ASP A 62 3.54 -13.28 1.32
N TYR A 63 4.18 -12.23 0.78
CA TYR A 63 4.59 -12.11 -0.60
C TYR A 63 6.10 -12.40 -0.83
N GLY A 64 6.81 -12.85 0.20
CA GLY A 64 8.22 -13.24 0.12
C GLY A 64 9.24 -12.23 0.65
N HIS A 65 8.82 -11.16 1.33
CA HIS A 65 9.75 -10.30 2.05
C HIS A 65 10.49 -11.08 3.16
N LEU A 66 11.69 -10.65 3.55
CA LEU A 66 12.53 -11.35 4.55
C LEU A 66 12.07 -11.14 6.01
N ALA A 67 11.25 -10.12 6.22
CA ALA A 67 10.75 -9.66 7.52
C ALA A 67 9.25 -9.37 7.45
N HIS A 68 8.56 -9.44 8.60
CA HIS A 68 7.22 -8.87 8.72
C HIS A 68 7.28 -7.36 8.45
N LYS A 69 6.72 -6.96 7.32
CA LYS A 69 6.77 -5.58 6.84
C LYS A 69 5.36 -5.18 6.46
N LEU A 70 4.65 -4.63 7.45
CA LEU A 70 3.29 -4.15 7.29
C LEU A 70 3.25 -2.92 6.39
N THR A 71 2.32 -2.92 5.45
CA THR A 71 2.11 -1.81 4.51
C THR A 71 0.62 -1.53 4.31
N GLY A 72 0.30 -0.27 4.07
CA GLY A 72 -1.04 0.17 3.68
C GLY A 72 -1.12 0.39 2.17
N LEU A 73 -2.24 0.01 1.59
CA LEU A 73 -2.57 0.24 0.19
C LEU A 73 -3.84 1.10 0.11
N TYR A 74 -3.71 2.38 -0.23
CA TYR A 74 -4.88 3.21 -0.53
C TYR A 74 -5.30 2.95 -1.99
N ILE A 75 -6.53 2.50 -2.17
CA ILE A 75 -7.04 1.94 -3.43
C ILE A 75 -8.31 2.70 -3.81
N VAL A 76 -8.40 3.10 -5.08
CA VAL A 76 -9.56 3.80 -5.65
C VAL A 76 -9.91 3.15 -6.99
N GLY A 77 -11.21 3.04 -7.29
CA GLY A 77 -11.68 2.58 -8.60
C GLY A 77 -11.90 1.07 -8.72
N VAL A 78 -11.96 0.33 -7.62
CA VAL A 78 -12.32 -1.10 -7.59
C VAL A 78 -13.05 -1.42 -6.30
N SER A 79 -14.01 -2.35 -6.32
CA SER A 79 -14.64 -2.85 -5.10
C SER A 79 -13.67 -3.71 -4.29
N ARG A 80 -13.81 -3.70 -2.96
CA ARG A 80 -13.06 -4.58 -2.05
C ARG A 80 -13.26 -6.06 -2.35
N LEU A 81 -14.40 -6.43 -2.94
CA LEU A 81 -14.71 -7.81 -3.30
C LEU A 81 -14.08 -8.24 -4.63
N ASP A 82 -13.64 -7.28 -5.45
CA ASP A 82 -13.15 -7.53 -6.80
C ASP A 82 -11.62 -7.44 -6.94
N ILE A 83 -10.91 -7.17 -5.82
CA ILE A 83 -9.45 -7.18 -5.78
C ILE A 83 -8.89 -8.58 -6.10
N PRO A 84 -7.64 -8.70 -6.58
CA PRO A 84 -7.03 -10.00 -6.76
C PRO A 84 -6.95 -10.76 -5.43
N PRO A 85 -7.02 -12.12 -5.44
CA PRO A 85 -6.88 -12.92 -4.23
C PRO A 85 -5.62 -12.57 -3.46
N LEU A 86 -5.72 -12.47 -2.14
CA LEU A 86 -4.57 -12.21 -1.28
C LEU A 86 -3.65 -13.43 -1.24
N MET A 87 -2.35 -13.19 -1.01
CA MET A 87 -1.43 -14.28 -0.75
C MET A 87 -1.81 -14.98 0.56
N PRO A 88 -1.68 -16.33 0.64
CA PRO A 88 -1.84 -17.04 1.89
C PRO A 88 -0.90 -16.50 2.97
N VAL A 89 -1.40 -16.42 4.19
CA VAL A 89 -0.57 -16.07 5.35
C VAL A 89 0.53 -17.11 5.50
N ARG A 90 1.76 -16.64 5.64
CA ARG A 90 2.92 -17.48 5.94
C ARG A 90 3.03 -17.65 7.46
N TYR A 91 3.11 -18.89 7.92
CA TYR A 91 3.16 -19.25 9.35
C TYR A 91 4.58 -19.47 9.86
N GLU A 92 5.56 -19.56 8.96
CA GLU A 92 6.96 -19.62 9.33
C GLU A 92 7.47 -18.29 9.89
N ASN A 93 8.51 -18.37 10.71
CA ASN A 93 9.16 -17.18 11.23
C ASN A 93 9.94 -16.44 10.13
N PRO A 94 9.92 -15.10 10.14
CA PRO A 94 10.76 -14.33 9.25
C PRO A 94 12.24 -14.54 9.56
N ILE A 95 13.07 -14.49 8.52
CA ILE A 95 14.53 -14.66 8.63
C ILE A 95 15.17 -13.41 9.25
N LYS A 96 14.51 -12.25 9.13
CA LYS A 96 14.98 -10.95 9.61
C LYS A 96 13.85 -10.15 10.26
N THR A 97 14.25 -9.10 10.96
CA THR A 97 13.38 -7.96 11.29
C THR A 97 13.62 -6.82 10.30
N VAL A 98 12.71 -5.85 10.21
CA VAL A 98 12.88 -4.71 9.29
C VAL A 98 14.14 -3.92 9.62
N GLU A 99 14.49 -3.80 10.90
CA GLU A 99 15.67 -3.09 11.41
C GLU A 99 16.98 -3.78 11.02
N THR A 100 16.97 -5.11 10.90
CA THR A 100 18.14 -5.93 10.52
C THR A 100 18.26 -6.16 9.00
N CYS A 101 17.32 -5.66 8.21
CA CYS A 101 17.43 -5.59 6.76
C CYS A 101 18.37 -4.46 6.34
N SER A 102 19.19 -4.68 5.31
CA SER A 102 19.94 -3.60 4.66
C SER A 102 19.01 -2.60 3.98
N LYS A 103 19.50 -1.41 3.61
CA LYS A 103 18.71 -0.41 2.86
C LYS A 103 18.10 -1.02 1.60
N LYS A 104 18.92 -1.72 0.80
CA LYS A 104 18.47 -2.43 -0.41
C LYS A 104 17.37 -3.46 -0.12
N GLN A 105 17.49 -4.22 0.98
CA GLN A 105 16.47 -5.19 1.37
C GLN A 105 15.16 -4.54 1.81
N ARG A 106 15.23 -3.43 2.55
CA ARG A 106 14.02 -2.69 2.97
C ARG A 106 13.30 -2.05 1.79
N GLU A 107 14.02 -1.54 0.81
CA GLU A 107 13.47 -0.87 -0.38
C GLU A 107 12.99 -1.87 -1.45
N ALA A 108 13.45 -3.13 -1.41
CA ALA A 108 13.05 -4.13 -2.37
C ALA A 108 11.58 -4.55 -2.17
N THR A 109 10.79 -4.35 -3.22
CA THR A 109 9.44 -4.93 -3.34
C THR A 109 9.57 -6.40 -3.72
N PRO A 110 8.97 -7.35 -2.97
CA PRO A 110 8.95 -8.75 -3.37
C PRO A 110 8.29 -8.93 -4.75
N VAL A 111 8.83 -9.81 -5.59
CA VAL A 111 8.34 -10.01 -6.97
C VAL A 111 6.86 -10.40 -7.00
N LEU A 112 6.42 -11.27 -6.10
CA LEU A 112 5.00 -11.64 -5.99
C LEU A 112 4.12 -10.45 -5.58
N PHE A 113 4.63 -9.56 -4.72
CA PHE A 113 3.91 -8.36 -4.32
C PHE A 113 3.79 -7.37 -5.47
N ALA A 114 4.87 -7.15 -6.23
CA ALA A 114 4.86 -6.31 -7.42
C ALA A 114 3.86 -6.82 -8.47
N SER A 115 3.89 -8.12 -8.78
CA SER A 115 2.94 -8.74 -9.71
C SER A 115 1.49 -8.61 -9.23
N TRP A 116 1.25 -8.74 -7.94
CA TRP A 116 -0.08 -8.57 -7.35
C TRP A 116 -0.56 -7.11 -7.43
N LEU A 117 0.31 -6.13 -7.14
CA LEU A 117 0.00 -4.71 -7.27
C LEU A 117 -0.36 -4.33 -8.71
N ILE A 118 0.33 -4.89 -9.70
CA ILE A 118 0.00 -4.67 -11.13
C ILE A 118 -1.40 -5.21 -11.44
N GLN A 119 -1.74 -6.42 -10.98
CA GLN A 119 -3.07 -6.99 -11.16
C GLN A 119 -4.16 -6.16 -10.48
N LEU A 120 -3.88 -5.66 -9.27
CA LEU A 120 -4.80 -4.77 -8.55
C LEU A 120 -5.01 -3.47 -9.33
N ALA A 121 -3.93 -2.81 -9.76
CA ALA A 121 -3.99 -1.56 -10.51
C ALA A 121 -4.75 -1.74 -11.84
N ALA A 122 -4.56 -2.87 -12.54
CA ALA A 122 -5.26 -3.18 -13.78
C ALA A 122 -6.79 -3.35 -13.61
N LYS A 123 -7.26 -3.63 -12.40
CA LYS A 123 -8.68 -3.71 -12.05
C LYS A 123 -9.27 -2.36 -11.65
N CYS A 124 -8.43 -1.38 -11.34
CA CYS A 124 -8.89 -0.06 -10.94
C CYS A 124 -9.32 0.71 -12.19
N THR A 125 -10.53 1.24 -12.17
CA THR A 125 -11.05 2.13 -13.21
C THR A 125 -11.07 3.57 -12.71
N MET A 126 -11.17 4.52 -13.64
CA MET A 126 -11.48 5.90 -13.26
C MET A 126 -12.79 5.92 -12.45
N PRO A 127 -12.85 6.64 -11.32
CA PRO A 127 -14.11 6.91 -10.65
C PRO A 127 -15.08 7.56 -11.64
N VAL A 128 -16.31 7.08 -11.65
CA VAL A 128 -17.38 7.70 -12.44
C VAL A 128 -17.91 8.86 -11.60
N ASP A 129 -18.01 10.05 -12.19
CA ASP A 129 -18.57 11.26 -11.56
C ASP A 129 -20.02 11.04 -11.06
#